data_AF-A0A935E9H2-F1
#
_entry.id   AF-A0A935E9H2-F1
#
_cell.length_a   1.000
_cell.length_b   1.000
_cell.length_c   1.000
_cell.angle_alpha   90.00
_cell.angle_beta   90.00
_cell.angle_gamma   90.00
#
_symmetry.space_group_name_H-M   'P 1'
#
loop_
_entity.id
_entity.type
_entity.pdbx_description
1 polymer ?
#
loop_
_entity_poly.entity_id
_entity_poly.type
_entity_poly.pdbx_seq_one_letter_code
_entity_poly.pdbx_strand_id
1 'polypeptide(L)'
;MSTGVRGGPLSAPLLTVRWHAAREAVGFDRVTIHDLRHAAGTMLAWQGATQRELMAHLGHSSPAAAMRDQHAAQSSAVELANRLDDLAMTAAAENRDRTVTKESEPETAGGSPEG
;
A
#
# COMPACT_ATOMS: atom_id res chain seq x y z
N MET A 1 -26.38 -2.87 9.96
CA MET A 1 -26.77 -3.77 11.06
C MET A 1 -27.32 -5.05 10.44
N SER A 2 -26.66 -6.19 10.62
CA SER A 2 -27.10 -7.46 10.03
C SER A 2 -28.39 -7.91 10.72
N THR A 3 -29.49 -7.98 9.98
CA THR A 3 -30.80 -8.34 10.50
C THR A 3 -31.00 -9.86 10.45
N GLY A 4 -31.58 -10.42 11.50
CA GLY A 4 -32.04 -11.80 11.52
C GLY A 4 -33.34 -11.96 10.72
N VAL A 5 -33.74 -13.21 10.50
CA VAL A 5 -34.92 -13.61 9.69
C VAL A 5 -36.25 -13.01 10.18
N ARG A 6 -36.28 -12.48 11.41
CA ARG A 6 -37.44 -11.80 12.03
C ARG A 6 -37.25 -10.29 12.20
N GLY A 7 -36.31 -9.67 11.47
CA GLY A 7 -36.03 -8.24 11.54
C GLY A 7 -35.29 -7.75 12.79
N GLY A 8 -35.16 -8.59 13.83
CA GLY A 8 -34.33 -8.30 15.00
C GLY A 8 -32.82 -8.44 14.72
N PRO A 9 -31.95 -8.02 15.66
CA PRO A 9 -30.51 -8.21 15.55
C PRO A 9 -30.16 -9.69 15.33
N LEU A 10 -29.17 -9.96 14.47
CA LEU A 10 -28.67 -11.32 14.28
C LEU A 10 -28.10 -11.84 15.61
N SER A 11 -28.51 -13.02 16.04
CA SER A 11 -28.05 -13.58 17.31
C SER A 11 -26.56 -13.95 17.21
N ALA A 12 -25.77 -13.61 18.24
CA ALA A 12 -24.34 -13.91 18.28
C ALA A 12 -24.01 -15.40 18.05
N PRO A 13 -24.77 -16.38 18.58
CA PRO A 13 -24.51 -17.80 18.31
C PRO A 13 -24.72 -18.18 16.84
N LEU A 14 -25.74 -17.61 16.18
CA LEU A 14 -26.01 -17.89 14.77
C LEU A 14 -24.87 -17.36 13.88
N LEU A 15 -24.34 -16.18 14.19
CA LEU A 15 -23.19 -15.62 13.50
C LEU A 15 -21.98 -16.55 13.62
N THR A 16 -21.69 -17.05 14.83
CA THR A 16 -20.59 -17.98 15.08
C THR A 16 -20.74 -19.27 14.27
N VAL A 17 -21.93 -19.89 14.27
CA VAL A 17 -22.18 -21.12 13.48
C VAL A 17 -21.99 -20.89 11.99
N ARG A 18 -22.55 -19.81 11.45
CA ARG A 18 -22.41 -19.46 10.03
C ARG A 18 -20.96 -19.14 9.67
N TRP A 19 -20.23 -18.51 10.57
CA TRP A 19 -18.80 -18.22 10.40
C TRP A 19 -17.95 -19.48 10.36
N HIS A 20 -18.18 -20.44 11.27
CA HIS A 20 -17.49 -21.72 11.24
C HIS A 20 -17.75 -22.47 9.92
N ALA A 21 -19.00 -22.55 9.48
CA ALA A 21 -19.33 -23.17 8.20
C ALA A 21 -18.64 -22.48 7.02
N ALA A 22 -18.57 -21.15 7.02
CA ALA A 22 -17.89 -20.38 5.97
C ALA A 22 -16.39 -20.67 5.93
N ARG A 23 -15.72 -20.73 7.10
CA ARG A 23 -14.29 -21.02 7.22
C ARG A 23 -13.90 -22.42 6.78
N GLU A 24 -14.69 -23.41 7.19
CA GLU A 24 -14.49 -24.80 6.76
C GLU A 24 -14.59 -24.90 5.24
N ALA A 25 -15.58 -24.23 4.63
CA ALA A 25 -15.78 -24.25 3.18
C ALA A 25 -14.60 -23.65 2.38
N VAL A 26 -13.82 -22.76 2.98
CA VAL A 26 -12.63 -22.15 2.34
C VAL A 26 -11.30 -22.71 2.87
N GLY A 27 -11.33 -23.64 3.83
CA GLY A 27 -10.13 -24.26 4.41
C GLY A 27 -9.33 -23.39 5.38
N PHE A 28 -9.95 -22.38 6.01
CA PHE A 28 -9.28 -21.45 6.94
C PHE A 28 -9.67 -21.73 8.40
N ASP A 29 -9.01 -22.70 9.01
CA ASP A 29 -9.29 -23.25 10.35
C ASP A 29 -8.95 -22.31 11.53
N ARG A 30 -8.19 -21.22 11.31
CA ARG A 30 -7.65 -20.34 12.37
C ARG A 30 -8.00 -18.85 12.27
N VAL A 31 -8.98 -18.48 11.44
CA VAL A 31 -9.36 -17.07 11.22
C VAL A 31 -10.62 -16.69 12.00
N THR A 32 -10.59 -15.64 12.79
CA THR A 32 -11.78 -15.09 13.47
C THR A 32 -12.49 -14.03 12.60
N ILE A 33 -13.73 -13.69 12.92
CA ILE A 33 -14.44 -12.58 12.26
C ILE A 33 -13.69 -11.26 12.48
N HIS A 34 -12.99 -11.12 13.62
CA HIS A 34 -12.22 -9.91 13.92
C HIS A 34 -10.99 -9.77 13.01
N ASP A 35 -10.38 -10.89 12.60
CA ASP A 35 -9.25 -10.89 11.67
C ASP A 35 -9.65 -10.34 10.29
N LEU A 36 -10.92 -10.52 9.87
CA LEU A 36 -11.43 -9.86 8.67
C LEU A 36 -11.44 -8.33 8.79
N ARG A 37 -11.76 -7.80 9.98
CA ARG A 37 -11.71 -6.35 10.24
C ARG A 37 -10.26 -5.84 10.18
N HIS A 38 -9.31 -6.58 10.74
CA HIS A 38 -7.89 -6.24 10.63
C HIS A 38 -7.37 -6.29 9.19
N ALA A 39 -7.75 -7.32 8.43
CA ALA A 39 -7.39 -7.44 7.03
C ALA A 39 -7.94 -6.26 6.20
N ALA A 40 -9.19 -5.85 6.43
CA ALA A 40 -9.77 -4.67 5.80
C ALA A 40 -9.01 -3.38 6.16
N GLY A 41 -8.63 -3.20 7.43
CA GLY A 41 -7.82 -2.07 7.87
C GLY A 41 -6.44 -2.01 7.20
N THR A 42 -5.76 -3.16 7.12
CA THR A 42 -4.46 -3.28 6.47
C THR A 42 -4.56 -2.97 4.97
N MET A 43 -5.57 -3.50 4.28
CA MET A 43 -5.80 -3.21 2.85
C MET A 43 -6.07 -1.73 2.57
N LEU A 44 -6.84 -1.06 3.42
CA LEU A 44 -7.07 0.38 3.31
C LEU A 44 -5.80 1.19 3.56
N ALA A 45 -5.02 0.81 4.57
CA ALA A 45 -3.75 1.45 4.86
C ALA A 45 -2.76 1.28 3.69
N TRP A 46 -2.71 0.10 3.06
CA TRP A 46 -1.92 -0.13 1.84
C TRP A 46 -2.34 0.75 0.66
N GLN A 47 -3.62 1.09 0.56
CA GLN A 47 -4.14 2.02 -0.45
C GLN A 47 -3.90 3.50 -0.10
N GLY A 48 -3.23 3.79 1.03
CA GLY A 48 -2.92 5.14 1.45
C GLY A 48 -4.04 5.85 2.20
N ALA A 49 -5.03 5.12 2.73
CA ALA A 49 -6.09 5.71 3.55
C ALA A 49 -5.49 6.48 4.75
N THR A 50 -6.00 7.69 4.99
CA THR A 50 -5.62 8.50 6.14
C THR A 50 -6.17 7.90 7.44
N GLN A 51 -5.54 8.24 8.57
CA GLN A 51 -5.99 7.82 9.90
C GLN A 51 -7.50 8.06 10.13
N ARG A 52 -8.02 9.20 9.66
CA ARG A 52 -9.44 9.56 9.80
C ARG A 52 -10.34 8.62 8.99
N GLU A 53 -9.93 8.26 7.78
CA GLU A 53 -10.69 7.36 6.90
C GLU A 53 -10.67 5.92 7.44
N LEU A 54 -9.53 5.45 7.95
CA LEU A 54 -9.42 4.16 8.65
C LEU A 54 -10.36 4.10 9.87
N MET A 55 -10.36 5.13 10.71
CA MET A 55 -11.24 5.18 11.88
C MET A 55 -12.72 5.20 11.50
N ALA A 56 -13.09 6.00 10.49
CA ALA A 56 -14.45 6.07 9.98
C ALA A 56 -14.92 4.73 9.38
N HIS A 57 -14.04 4.04 8.64
CA HIS A 57 -14.37 2.76 8.00
C HIS A 57 -14.45 1.60 9.00
N LEU A 58 -13.52 1.53 9.95
CA LEU A 58 -13.45 0.41 10.91
C LEU A 58 -14.39 0.59 12.11
N GLY A 59 -14.95 1.79 12.29
CA GLY A 59 -15.83 2.13 13.41
C GLY A 59 -15.08 2.19 14.75
N HIS A 60 -13.76 2.42 14.72
CA HIS A 60 -12.94 2.50 15.92
C HIS A 60 -13.11 3.88 16.58
N SER A 61 -13.51 3.89 17.85
CA SER A 61 -13.49 5.09 18.71
C SER A 61 -12.08 5.42 19.24
N SER A 62 -11.10 4.52 19.05
CA SER A 62 -9.72 4.65 19.56
C SER A 62 -8.67 4.75 18.45
N PRO A 63 -7.74 5.74 18.51
CA PRO A 63 -6.63 5.90 17.56
C PRO A 63 -5.65 4.72 17.52
N ALA A 64 -5.56 3.95 18.62
CA ALA A 64 -4.53 2.93 18.80
C ALA A 64 -4.67 1.73 17.83
N ALA A 65 -5.88 1.43 17.36
CA ALA A 65 -6.10 0.38 16.37
C ALA A 65 -5.58 0.81 14.99
N ALA A 66 -5.98 2.00 14.54
CA ALA A 66 -5.58 2.50 13.23
C ALA A 66 -4.08 2.84 13.13
N MET A 67 -3.41 3.22 14.23
CA MET A 67 -1.94 3.34 14.27
C MET A 67 -1.19 2.00 14.06
N ARG A 68 -1.79 0.85 14.44
CA ARG A 68 -1.21 -0.47 14.17
C ARG A 68 -1.34 -0.83 12.69
N ASP A 69 -2.50 -0.59 12.10
CA ASP A 69 -2.76 -0.85 10.67
C ASP A 69 -1.87 0.05 9.79
N GLN A 70 -1.63 1.31 10.19
CA GLN A 70 -0.70 2.21 9.49
C GLN A 70 0.75 1.72 9.52
N HIS A 71 1.26 1.24 10.66
CA HIS A 71 2.62 0.68 10.71
C HIS A 71 2.78 -0.52 9.78
N ALA A 72 1.74 -1.35 9.61
CA ALA A 72 1.76 -2.45 8.66
C ALA A 72 1.81 -1.99 7.19
N ALA A 73 1.38 -0.76 6.89
CA ALA A 73 1.49 -0.15 5.56
C ALA A 73 2.79 0.65 5.35
N GLN A 74 3.41 1.15 6.42
CA GLN A 74 4.69 1.88 6.33
C GLN A 74 5.82 1.02 5.76
N SER A 75 5.82 -0.29 6.00
CA SER A 75 6.80 -1.21 5.38
C SER A 75 6.71 -1.19 3.85
N SER A 76 5.50 -1.19 3.28
CA SER A 76 5.27 -1.07 1.84
C SER A 76 5.62 0.31 1.30
N ALA A 77 5.40 1.38 2.07
CA ALA A 77 5.78 2.74 1.67
C ALA A 77 7.30 2.92 1.62
N VAL A 78 8.05 2.33 2.56
CA VAL A 78 9.51 2.27 2.52
C VAL A 78 10.00 1.49 1.30
N GLU A 79 9.35 0.36 1.00
CA GLU A 79 9.72 -0.45 -0.16
C GLU A 79 9.44 0.30 -1.49
N LEU A 80 8.35 1.06 -1.56
CA LEU A 80 8.05 1.93 -2.70
C LEU A 80 9.05 3.08 -2.81
N ALA A 81 9.41 3.73 -1.70
CA ALA A 81 10.41 4.78 -1.67
C ALA A 81 11.78 4.27 -2.16
N ASN A 82 12.20 3.10 -1.71
CA ASN A 82 13.43 2.46 -2.18
C ASN A 82 13.40 2.21 -3.70
N ARG A 83 12.28 1.68 -4.23
CA ARG A 83 12.12 1.47 -5.68
C ARG A 83 12.14 2.79 -6.47
N LEU A 84 11.58 3.87 -5.91
CA LEU A 84 11.63 5.20 -6.52
C LEU A 84 13.04 5.79 -6.50
N ASP A 85 13.79 5.59 -5.41
CA ASP A 85 15.21 5.98 -5.32
C ASP A 85 16.08 5.22 -6.33
N ASP A 86 15.85 3.91 -6.49
CA ASP A 86 16.56 3.09 -7.49
C ASP A 86 16.30 3.59 -8.92
N LEU A 87 15.04 3.95 -9.23
CA LEU A 87 14.67 4.55 -10.52
C LEU A 87 15.30 5.93 -10.72
N ALA A 88 15.36 6.74 -9.67
CA ALA A 88 16.01 8.04 -9.73
C ALA A 88 17.53 7.92 -9.95
N MET A 89 18.19 6.96 -9.30
CA MET A 89 19.63 6.71 -9.44
C MET A 89 19.99 6.17 -10.82
N THR A 90 19.19 5.27 -11.38
CA THR A 90 19.37 4.77 -12.76
C THR A 90 19.20 5.89 -13.78
N ALA A 91 18.14 6.71 -13.68
CA ALA A 91 17.95 7.87 -14.55
C ALA A 91 19.11 8.90 -14.44
N ALA A 92 19.64 9.12 -13.23
CA ALA A 92 20.78 10.01 -13.01
C ALA A 92 22.08 9.44 -13.60
N ALA A 93 22.29 8.13 -13.56
CA ALA A 93 23.43 7.47 -14.18
C ALA A 93 23.38 7.58 -15.72
N GLU A 94 22.22 7.34 -16.33
CA GLU A 94 22.03 7.49 -17.78
C GLU A 94 22.25 8.92 -18.28
N ASN A 95 21.82 9.92 -17.50
CA ASN A 95 22.07 11.32 -17.85
C ASN A 95 23.56 11.69 -17.79
N ARG A 96 24.32 11.15 -16.83
CA ARG A 96 25.77 11.36 -16.73
C ARG A 96 26.53 10.72 -17.90
N ASP A 97 26.13 9.54 -18.35
CA ASP A 97 26.72 8.88 -19.52
C ASP A 97 26.46 9.66 -20.84
N ARG A 98 25.26 10.22 -20.97
CA ARG A 98 24.90 11.12 -22.08
C ARG A 98 25.68 12.43 -22.11
N THR A 99 26.10 12.95 -20.96
CA THR A 99 26.94 14.16 -20.91
C THR A 99 28.39 13.87 -21.33
N VAL A 100 28.93 12.69 -20.99
CA VAL A 100 30.30 12.30 -21.35
C VAL A 100 30.46 12.05 -22.85
N THR A 101 29.43 11.53 -23.52
CA THR A 101 29.46 11.28 -24.97
C THR A 101 29.38 12.56 -25.80
N LYS A 102 28.76 13.63 -25.30
CA LYS A 102 28.64 14.91 -26.01
C LYS A 102 29.94 15.74 -26.07
N GLU A 103 30.91 15.50 -25.20
CA GLU A 103 32.19 16.24 -25.18
C GLU A 103 33.27 15.66 -26.12
N SER A 104 32.94 14.62 -26.90
CA SER A 104 33.91 13.89 -27.73
C SER A 104 33.84 14.19 -29.24
N GLU A 105 33.07 15.19 -29.68
CA GLU A 105 33.18 15.69 -31.05
C GLU A 105 34.45 16.56 -31.20
N PRO A 106 35.43 16.18 -32.04
CA PRO A 106 36.63 16.97 -32.22
C PRO A 106 36.26 18.26 -32.98
N GLU A 107 36.51 19.39 -32.33
CA GLU A 107 36.52 20.72 -32.93
C GLU A 107 37.46 20.69 -34.15
N THR A 108 36.90 20.50 -35.36
CA THR A 108 37.69 20.53 -36.58
C THR A 108 38.13 21.97 -36.80
N ALA A 109 39.40 22.19 -36.48
CA ALA A 109 40.17 23.39 -36.79
C ALA A 109 39.96 23.82 -38.24
N GLY A 110 39.31 24.98 -38.42
CA GLY A 110 39.25 25.72 -39.66
C GLY A 110 39.81 27.12 -39.42
N GLY A 111 41.14 27.21 -39.34
CA GLY A 111 41.87 28.47 -39.33
C GLY A 111 41.67 29.24 -40.62
N SER A 112 41.59 30.57 -40.52
CA SER A 112 42.61 31.52 -41.05
C SER A 112 42.01 32.39 -42.18
N PRO A 113 42.60 33.55 -42.51
CA PRO A 113 42.27 34.82 -41.85
C PRO A 113 41.99 35.94 -42.89
N GLU A 114 41.91 37.18 -42.41
CA GLU A 114 42.14 38.46 -43.13
C GLU A 114 40.97 39.13 -43.85
N GLY A 115 40.95 40.47 -43.72
CA GLY A 115 40.07 41.42 -44.40
C GLY A 115 39.83 42.67 -43.58
#